data_AF-A0A1J1LKG5-F1
#
_entry.id   AF-A0A1J1LKG5-F1
#
_cell.length_a   1.000
_cell.length_b   1.000
_cell.length_c   1.000
_cell.angle_alpha   90.00
_cell.angle_beta   90.00
_cell.angle_gamma   90.00
#
_symmetry.space_group_name_H-M   'P 1'
#
loop_
_entity.id
_entity.type
_entity.pdbx_description
1 polymer ?
#
loop_
_entity_poly.entity_id
_entity_poly.type
_entity_poly.pdbx_seq_one_letter_code
_entity_poly.pdbx_strand_id
1 'polypeptide(L)'
;MLDEMINLQNAIIPACAVVTPDTPLLQALMAMNQSNKQQCLLSEAPNLVENSTLPSHSPGCVLVMENEELVGILTERDTVKLAVKGENLSQTTVKEVMVKPVITLNHEEFTDVFVAYNMMRRFQIRHLPILNQQKKVLGLVTLTSLRQVLNYHHFLRFRQVSEVMTRHVMTVYPFTPVREVAQILAQYNISCIVVVVEQEGLLYPVGIVTERDILQLQALELTLQNLTAETVMSFPLFSVKSIETLSTAQQILQKHKIRRLAVVGEQGELQGIITESNLVQVLDPLELYGILEILERKVMQLEECRIILLTKQDLELAKALENNEFSLYYQPQADLKTREIVGAEALIRWISPQKGNISPAEFIPIAENTGLIIPLGKWVLRTACTEAVAWKNAGLPPIEIAINISAQQLEDENFVLDVRSILDQTGLEPQRLKLELTESVLVHNINLTLEKFKQLQELGIEIAIDDFGTGYASLSYIQNFLFDILKIDRCFIKNITQNNKNSAIVSAIIRLARQLNFKVIAEGVETQLEQDFLAQQGCDFIQGYFISPPLPFEEFCEFYWDYSKLK
;
A
#
# COMPACT_ATOMS: atom_id res chain seq x y z
N MET A 1 10.76 12.85 -5.78
CA MET A 1 9.54 12.16 -5.30
C MET A 1 8.99 12.78 -4.02
N LEU A 2 9.81 13.09 -2.99
CA LEU A 2 9.37 13.88 -1.82
C LEU A 2 9.00 15.34 -2.18
N ASP A 3 9.77 15.99 -3.06
CA ASP A 3 9.52 17.39 -3.48
C ASP A 3 8.21 17.59 -4.27
N GLU A 4 7.74 16.58 -5.00
CA GLU A 4 6.45 16.66 -5.74
C GLU A 4 5.23 16.39 -4.85
N MET A 5 5.40 15.68 -3.73
CA MET A 5 4.30 15.32 -2.81
C MET A 5 3.91 16.44 -1.85
N ILE A 6 4.74 17.47 -1.68
CA ILE A 6 4.48 18.61 -0.79
C ILE A 6 4.32 19.86 -1.67
N ASN A 7 3.25 19.92 -2.47
CA ASN A 7 2.96 21.15 -3.21
C ASN A 7 2.49 22.24 -2.23
N LEU A 8 3.43 23.10 -1.87
CA LEU A 8 3.33 24.14 -0.85
C LEU A 8 2.24 25.17 -1.15
N GLN A 9 1.97 25.45 -2.42
CA GLN A 9 0.93 26.41 -2.81
C GLN A 9 -0.46 25.95 -2.35
N ASN A 10 -0.68 24.64 -2.23
CA ASN A 10 -1.95 24.08 -1.75
C ASN A 10 -2.20 24.34 -0.26
N ALA A 11 -1.19 24.77 0.51
CA ALA A 11 -1.37 25.15 1.92
C ALA A 11 -1.91 26.57 2.09
N ILE A 12 -1.88 27.40 1.03
CA ILE A 12 -2.37 28.77 1.07
C ILE A 12 -3.88 28.75 0.86
N ILE A 13 -4.63 29.31 1.82
CA ILE A 13 -6.07 29.50 1.71
C ILE A 13 -6.32 30.85 1.02
N PRO A 14 -6.83 30.88 -0.22
CA PRO A 14 -6.95 32.11 -1.01
C PRO A 14 -8.14 33.00 -0.59
N ALA A 15 -9.17 32.43 0.06
CA ALA A 15 -10.39 33.14 0.44
C ALA A 15 -10.48 33.31 1.96
N CYS A 16 -10.08 34.48 2.46
CA CYS A 16 -10.32 34.91 3.84
C CYS A 16 -11.25 36.12 3.85
N ALA A 17 -12.10 36.22 4.86
CA ALA A 17 -12.93 37.41 5.06
C ALA A 17 -12.03 38.63 5.31
N VAL A 18 -12.38 39.75 4.67
CA VAL A 18 -11.66 41.03 4.76
C VAL A 18 -12.62 42.11 5.25
N VAL A 19 -12.17 42.93 6.18
CA VAL A 19 -12.91 44.10 6.69
C VAL A 19 -12.02 45.34 6.75
N THR A 20 -12.64 46.51 6.87
CA THR A 20 -11.94 47.78 7.08
C THR A 20 -11.76 48.06 8.57
N PRO A 21 -10.80 48.90 9.00
CA PRO A 21 -10.59 49.24 10.42
C PRO A 21 -11.85 49.80 11.10
N ASP A 22 -12.66 50.57 10.36
CA ASP A 22 -13.85 51.24 10.90
C ASP A 22 -15.10 50.33 10.91
N THR A 23 -14.97 49.08 10.48
CA THR A 23 -16.08 48.11 10.52
C THR A 23 -16.49 47.85 11.98
N PRO A 24 -17.79 47.86 12.31
CA PRO A 24 -18.26 47.46 13.64
C PRO A 24 -17.89 46.01 13.96
N LEU A 25 -17.49 45.74 15.21
CA LEU A 25 -16.99 44.44 15.63
C LEU A 25 -18.01 43.31 15.44
N LEU A 26 -19.30 43.59 15.68
CA LEU A 26 -20.39 42.63 15.43
C LEU A 26 -20.46 42.21 13.95
N GLN A 27 -20.27 43.14 13.02
CA GLN A 27 -20.26 42.86 11.59
C GLN A 27 -19.04 42.02 11.19
N ALA A 28 -17.87 42.30 11.76
CA ALA A 28 -16.67 41.50 11.54
C ALA A 28 -16.81 40.07 12.09
N LEU A 29 -17.49 39.87 13.23
CA LEU A 29 -17.80 38.56 13.79
C LEU A 29 -18.76 37.74 12.91
N MET A 30 -19.74 38.38 12.28
CA MET A 30 -20.60 37.72 11.29
C MET A 30 -19.80 37.29 10.06
N ALA A 31 -18.91 38.14 9.55
CA ALA A 31 -18.02 37.82 8.43
C ALA A 31 -17.08 36.64 8.76
N MET A 32 -16.62 36.53 10.01
CA MET A 32 -15.79 35.42 10.49
C MET A 32 -16.53 34.07 10.50
N ASN A 33 -17.86 34.09 10.72
CA ASN A 33 -18.70 32.90 10.85
C ASN A 33 -19.38 32.43 9.55
N GLN A 34 -19.42 33.26 8.51
CA GLN A 34 -20.01 32.88 7.22
C GLN A 34 -19.10 31.91 6.46
N SER A 35 -19.61 30.70 6.20
CA SER A 35 -19.00 29.75 5.28
C SER A 35 -19.10 30.30 3.86
N ASN A 36 -18.00 30.86 3.34
CA ASN A 36 -17.78 31.33 1.97
C ASN A 36 -18.86 30.98 0.94
N LYS A 37 -19.82 31.88 0.73
CA LYS A 37 -20.40 32.16 -0.58
C LYS A 37 -20.63 33.66 -0.68
N GLN A 38 -19.89 34.30 -1.59
CA GLN A 38 -20.05 35.69 -2.03
C GLN A 38 -19.57 36.78 -1.06
N GLN A 39 -18.26 37.04 -1.08
CA GLN A 39 -17.71 38.40 -1.20
C GLN A 39 -16.18 38.30 -1.35
N CYS A 40 -15.75 37.99 -2.57
CA CYS A 40 -14.35 38.17 -2.96
C CYS A 40 -14.36 39.17 -4.12
N LEU A 41 -14.00 40.43 -3.83
CA LEU A 41 -13.71 41.46 -4.82
C LEU A 41 -12.19 41.50 -5.03
N LEU A 42 -11.61 40.43 -5.55
CA LEU A 42 -10.25 40.45 -6.10
C LEU A 42 -10.25 39.58 -7.37
N SER A 43 -10.39 40.24 -8.51
CA SER A 43 -10.19 39.66 -9.83
C SER A 43 -8.70 39.42 -10.08
N GLU A 44 -8.40 38.27 -10.69
CA GLU A 44 -7.11 37.81 -11.25
C GLU A 44 -6.12 37.15 -10.27
N ALA A 45 -6.33 35.86 -10.00
CA ALA A 45 -5.26 34.91 -9.70
C ALA A 45 -5.25 33.83 -10.80
N PRO A 46 -4.09 33.47 -11.39
CA PRO A 46 -4.01 32.52 -12.49
C PRO A 46 -4.24 31.09 -11.99
N ASN A 47 -5.22 30.41 -12.60
CA ASN A 47 -5.45 28.96 -12.62
C ASN A 47 -4.83 28.14 -11.46
N LEU A 48 -5.36 28.29 -10.25
CA LEU A 48 -5.22 27.26 -9.22
C LEU A 48 -6.29 26.20 -9.49
N VAL A 49 -5.82 25.02 -9.89
CA VAL A 49 -6.58 23.82 -10.21
C VAL A 49 -7.67 23.55 -9.15
N GLU A 50 -8.89 23.27 -9.62
CA GLU A 50 -10.03 22.78 -8.83
C GLU A 50 -9.72 21.40 -8.21
N ASN A 51 -8.82 21.34 -7.23
CA ASN A 51 -8.73 20.22 -6.31
C ASN A 51 -9.37 20.65 -5.00
N SER A 52 -10.65 20.31 -4.86
CA SER A 52 -11.46 20.61 -3.68
C SER A 52 -11.00 19.80 -2.46
N THR A 53 -9.94 20.27 -1.79
CA THR A 53 -9.55 19.89 -0.43
C THR A 53 -9.40 21.11 0.48
N LEU A 54 -9.99 22.25 0.10
CA LEU A 54 -10.05 23.45 0.93
C LEU A 54 -10.69 23.13 2.30
N PRO A 55 -10.23 23.76 3.39
CA PRO A 55 -10.69 23.46 4.73
C PRO A 55 -12.21 23.62 4.85
N SER A 56 -12.87 22.59 5.37
CA SER A 56 -14.32 22.57 5.67
C SER A 56 -14.71 23.49 6.85
N HIS A 57 -13.75 24.24 7.39
CA HIS A 57 -13.85 25.02 8.61
C HIS A 57 -13.36 26.45 8.37
N SER A 58 -14.16 27.46 8.76
CA SER A 58 -13.73 28.86 8.77
C SER A 58 -12.43 29.01 9.57
N PRO A 59 -11.43 29.77 9.09
CA PRO A 59 -10.17 29.95 9.80
C PRO A 59 -10.34 30.63 11.17
N GLY A 60 -11.51 31.19 11.51
CA GLY A 60 -11.73 31.84 12.80
C GLY A 60 -10.94 33.13 12.95
N CYS A 61 -10.63 33.77 11.82
CA CYS A 61 -9.99 35.08 11.75
C CYS A 61 -10.52 35.88 10.56
N VAL A 62 -10.31 37.20 10.61
CA VAL A 62 -10.62 38.16 9.54
C VAL A 62 -9.40 39.05 9.35
N LEU A 63 -9.04 39.32 8.08
CA LEU A 63 -7.96 40.23 7.75
C LEU A 63 -8.48 41.66 7.68
N VAL A 64 -7.73 42.61 8.24
CA VAL A 64 -8.10 44.03 8.26
C VAL A 64 -7.26 44.77 7.24
N MET A 65 -7.91 45.35 6.23
CA MET A 65 -7.26 46.02 5.11
C MET A 65 -7.64 47.50 5.07
N GLU A 66 -6.66 48.37 4.83
CA GLU A 66 -6.85 49.81 4.61
C GLU A 66 -6.03 50.21 3.38
N ASN A 67 -6.66 50.83 2.37
CA ASN A 67 -5.99 51.21 1.11
C ASN A 67 -5.21 50.07 0.42
N GLU A 68 -5.77 48.86 0.36
CA GLU A 68 -5.11 47.64 -0.15
C GLU A 68 -3.90 47.12 0.66
N GLU A 69 -3.59 47.72 1.82
CA GLU A 69 -2.54 47.24 2.72
C GLU A 69 -3.12 46.47 3.91
N LEU A 70 -2.43 45.40 4.32
CA LEU A 70 -2.79 44.62 5.50
C LEU A 70 -2.34 45.36 6.77
N VAL A 71 -3.31 45.89 7.52
CA VAL A 71 -3.06 46.71 8.72
C VAL A 71 -3.34 45.99 10.03
N GLY A 72 -4.07 44.88 10.00
CA GLY A 72 -4.43 44.13 11.20
C GLY A 72 -4.99 42.73 10.92
N ILE A 73 -5.06 41.91 11.98
CA ILE A 73 -5.79 40.65 11.99
C ILE A 73 -6.68 40.60 13.22
N LEU A 74 -7.92 40.11 13.07
CA LEU A 74 -8.86 39.91 14.15
C LEU A 74 -9.14 38.41 14.31
N THR A 75 -9.06 37.90 15.54
CA THR A 75 -9.38 36.49 15.86
C THR A 75 -10.52 36.39 16.88
N GLU A 76 -11.17 35.21 16.97
CA GLU A 76 -12.20 34.91 17.99
C GLU A 76 -11.75 35.28 19.41
N ARG A 77 -10.47 35.06 19.71
CA ARG A 77 -9.88 35.32 21.03
C ARG A 77 -9.89 36.79 21.41
N ASP A 78 -9.61 37.67 20.46
CA ASP A 78 -9.55 39.10 20.73
C ASP A 78 -10.93 39.64 21.14
N THR A 79 -11.98 39.04 20.59
CA THR A 79 -13.38 39.38 20.91
C THR A 79 -13.87 38.83 22.26
N VAL A 80 -13.43 37.64 22.69
CA VAL A 80 -13.81 37.09 24.02
C VAL A 80 -13.29 37.96 25.16
N LYS A 81 -12.13 38.60 25.02
CA LYS A 81 -11.60 39.51 26.05
C LYS A 81 -12.50 40.74 26.28
N LEU A 82 -13.20 41.19 25.25
CA LEU A 82 -14.13 42.34 25.32
C LEU A 82 -15.48 41.91 25.87
N ALA A 83 -15.92 40.70 25.54
CA ALA A 83 -17.11 40.08 26.09
C ALA A 83 -17.13 40.10 27.63
N VAL A 84 -15.99 39.78 28.24
CA VAL A 84 -15.81 39.75 29.69
C VAL A 84 -15.91 41.14 30.34
N LYS A 85 -15.53 42.19 29.61
CA LYS A 85 -15.57 43.59 30.09
C LYS A 85 -16.96 44.23 30.03
N GLY A 86 -17.92 43.59 29.36
CA GLY A 86 -19.29 44.11 29.22
C GLY A 86 -19.40 45.27 28.22
N GLU A 87 -18.45 45.40 27.30
CA GLU A 87 -18.46 46.42 26.24
C GLU A 87 -19.49 46.06 25.16
N ASN A 88 -20.16 47.08 24.60
CA ASN A 88 -21.14 46.87 23.54
C ASN A 88 -20.44 46.67 22.20
N LEU A 89 -20.41 45.41 21.73
CA LEU A 89 -19.78 44.99 20.47
C LEU A 89 -20.28 45.76 19.23
N SER A 90 -21.45 46.40 19.32
CA SER A 90 -22.03 47.19 18.23
C SER A 90 -21.42 48.59 18.12
N GLN A 91 -20.78 49.09 19.18
CA GLN A 91 -20.19 50.43 19.27
C GLN A 91 -18.66 50.41 19.17
N THR A 92 -18.03 49.25 19.37
CA THR A 92 -16.58 49.05 19.23
C THR A 92 -16.21 48.79 17.76
N THR A 93 -15.16 49.45 17.27
CA THR A 93 -14.64 49.24 15.91
C THR A 93 -13.54 48.17 15.88
N VAL A 94 -13.31 47.53 14.74
CA VAL A 94 -12.23 46.54 14.55
C VAL A 94 -10.85 47.14 14.87
N LYS A 95 -10.63 48.41 14.53
CA LYS A 95 -9.37 49.14 14.76
C LYS A 95 -8.91 49.16 16.22
N GLU A 96 -9.85 49.13 17.16
CA GLU A 96 -9.59 49.17 18.60
C GLU A 96 -9.11 47.82 19.15
N VAL A 97 -9.36 46.73 18.41
CA VAL A 97 -9.26 45.35 18.92
C VAL A 97 -8.25 44.52 18.14
N MET A 98 -8.07 44.83 16.85
CA MET A 98 -7.20 44.07 15.95
C MET A 98 -5.74 43.99 16.46
N VAL A 99 -5.10 42.85 16.19
CA VAL A 99 -3.70 42.65 16.48
C VAL A 99 -2.85 43.40 15.45
N LYS A 100 -1.90 44.20 15.96
CA LYS A 100 -0.90 44.94 15.17
C LYS A 100 0.45 44.99 15.92
N PRO A 101 1.60 44.86 15.22
CA PRO A 101 1.75 44.59 13.78
C PRO A 101 1.40 43.14 13.40
N VAL A 102 0.98 42.92 12.15
CA VAL A 102 0.67 41.58 11.63
C VAL A 102 1.96 40.89 11.17
N ILE A 103 2.17 39.67 11.65
CA ILE A 103 3.30 38.84 11.22
C ILE A 103 2.92 38.21 9.89
N THR A 104 3.75 38.42 8.87
CA THR A 104 3.51 37.98 7.49
C THR A 104 4.72 37.23 6.95
N LEU A 105 4.52 36.48 5.88
CA LEU A 105 5.59 35.79 5.15
C LEU A 105 5.47 36.10 3.65
N ASN A 106 6.58 36.46 3.01
CA ASN A 106 6.58 36.68 1.56
C ASN A 106 6.52 35.34 0.82
N HIS A 107 5.83 35.30 -0.31
CA HIS A 107 5.67 34.09 -1.12
C HIS A 107 7.01 33.49 -1.57
N GLU A 108 7.99 34.34 -1.87
CA GLU A 108 9.34 33.92 -2.27
C GLU A 108 10.16 33.30 -1.13
N GLU A 109 9.85 33.68 0.11
CA GLU A 109 10.47 33.14 1.32
C GLU A 109 9.78 31.84 1.79
N PHE A 110 8.61 31.51 1.23
CA PHE A 110 7.86 30.30 1.57
C PHE A 110 8.40 29.08 0.81
N THR A 111 9.61 28.66 1.19
CA THR A 111 10.35 27.56 0.54
C THR A 111 9.88 26.18 0.97
N ASP A 112 9.41 26.01 2.21
CA ASP A 112 8.87 24.76 2.73
C ASP A 112 7.85 25.00 3.85
N VAL A 113 7.08 23.96 4.20
CA VAL A 113 6.07 24.01 5.27
C VAL A 113 6.71 24.30 6.63
N PHE A 114 7.95 23.86 6.85
CA PHE A 114 8.64 24.04 8.12
C PHE A 114 9.01 25.50 8.37
N VAL A 115 9.30 26.32 7.34
CA VAL A 115 9.49 27.77 7.50
C VAL A 115 8.23 28.41 8.08
N ALA A 116 7.07 28.18 7.47
CA ALA A 116 5.81 28.72 7.99
C ALA A 116 5.49 28.15 9.38
N TYR A 117 5.64 26.84 9.58
CA TYR A 117 5.42 26.20 10.88
C TYR A 117 6.32 26.78 11.98
N ASN A 118 7.62 26.96 11.71
CA ASN A 118 8.59 27.50 12.64
C ASN A 118 8.31 28.98 12.96
N MET A 119 7.89 29.79 11.97
CA MET A 119 7.43 31.15 12.24
C MET A 119 6.19 31.15 13.13
N MET A 120 5.18 30.34 12.80
CA MET A 120 3.95 30.25 13.58
C MET A 120 4.23 29.83 15.03
N ARG A 121 5.12 28.85 15.23
CA ARG A 121 5.57 28.40 16.56
C ARG A 121 6.36 29.48 17.30
N ARG A 122 7.36 30.08 16.65
CA ARG A 122 8.25 31.11 17.24
C ARG A 122 7.45 32.32 17.72
N PHE A 123 6.49 32.77 16.93
CA PHE A 123 5.67 33.93 17.23
C PHE A 123 4.35 33.57 17.94
N GLN A 124 4.09 32.28 18.19
CA GLN A 124 2.88 31.78 18.85
C GLN A 124 1.56 32.21 18.16
N ILE A 125 1.59 32.28 16.83
CA ILE A 125 0.44 32.65 15.99
C ILE A 125 -0.18 31.41 15.32
N ARG A 126 -1.47 31.47 14.98
CA ARG A 126 -2.20 30.38 14.30
C ARG A 126 -2.60 30.70 12.87
N HIS A 127 -2.37 31.93 12.45
CA HIS A 127 -2.77 32.51 11.19
C HIS A 127 -1.59 33.31 10.65
N LEU A 128 -1.05 32.90 9.51
CA LEU A 128 0.10 33.53 8.87
C LEU A 128 -0.30 34.01 7.47
N PRO A 129 -0.58 35.31 7.28
CA PRO A 129 -0.84 35.87 5.97
C PRO A 129 0.39 35.79 5.06
N ILE A 130 0.16 35.39 3.81
CA ILE A 130 1.19 35.29 2.78
C ILE A 130 1.06 36.47 1.82
N LEU A 131 2.16 37.16 1.57
CA LEU A 131 2.22 38.34 0.71
C LEU A 131 2.95 38.05 -0.61
N ASN A 132 2.57 38.74 -1.68
CA ASN A 132 3.37 38.77 -2.91
C ASN A 132 4.50 39.83 -2.83
N GLN A 133 5.33 39.91 -3.88
CA GLN A 133 6.41 40.91 -3.99
C GLN A 133 5.94 42.38 -3.82
N GLN A 134 4.68 42.65 -4.14
CA GLN A 134 4.07 43.99 -4.06
C GLN A 134 3.39 44.23 -2.70
N LYS A 135 3.63 43.37 -1.71
CA LYS A 135 2.99 43.38 -0.37
C LYS A 135 1.47 43.18 -0.37
N LYS A 136 0.89 42.71 -1.47
CA LYS A 136 -0.52 42.33 -1.52
C LYS A 136 -0.73 40.95 -0.92
N VAL A 137 -1.84 40.76 -0.21
CA VAL A 137 -2.20 39.49 0.40
C VAL A 137 -2.57 38.46 -0.68
N LEU A 138 -1.84 37.36 -0.75
CA LEU A 138 -2.16 36.20 -1.59
C LEU A 138 -3.12 35.23 -0.91
N GLY A 139 -3.05 35.13 0.42
CA GLY A 139 -3.90 34.25 1.19
C GLY A 139 -3.38 34.04 2.61
N LEU A 140 -3.88 32.99 3.25
CA LEU A 140 -3.58 32.67 4.65
C LEU A 140 -3.11 31.23 4.82
N VAL A 141 -2.03 31.05 5.57
CA VAL A 141 -1.60 29.73 6.05
C VAL A 141 -2.06 29.55 7.50
N THR A 142 -2.62 28.39 7.80
CA THR A 142 -3.03 27.98 9.15
C THR A 142 -2.38 26.65 9.49
N LEU A 143 -2.33 26.30 10.78
CA LEU A 143 -1.86 24.97 11.19
C LEU A 143 -2.68 23.85 10.53
N THR A 144 -3.97 24.09 10.29
CA THR A 144 -4.86 23.14 9.62
C THR A 144 -4.54 22.99 8.13
N SER A 145 -4.13 24.07 7.43
CA SER A 145 -3.78 23.99 6.01
C SER A 145 -2.39 23.38 5.78
N LEU A 146 -1.40 23.70 6.63
CA LEU A 146 -0.09 23.04 6.60
C LEU A 146 -0.21 21.53 6.78
N ARG A 147 -1.09 21.13 7.70
CA ARG A 147 -1.42 19.76 8.01
C ARG A 147 -1.99 18.98 6.81
N GLN A 148 -2.86 19.60 6.01
CA GLN A 148 -3.45 18.93 4.84
C GLN A 148 -2.43 18.61 3.75
N VAL A 149 -1.40 19.46 3.59
CA VAL A 149 -0.37 19.25 2.56
C VAL A 149 0.65 18.19 2.98
N LEU A 150 0.95 18.06 4.27
CA LEU A 150 2.03 17.19 4.75
C LEU A 150 1.74 15.67 4.73
N ASN A 151 0.55 15.21 4.29
CA ASN A 151 0.20 13.78 4.17
C ASN A 151 0.63 12.88 5.36
N TYR A 152 0.63 13.46 6.56
CA TYR A 152 1.22 12.92 7.78
C TYR A 152 0.39 11.82 8.46
N HIS A 153 -0.68 11.38 7.79
CA HIS A 153 -1.55 10.29 8.23
C HIS A 153 -0.77 9.02 8.58
N HIS A 154 0.34 8.75 7.88
CA HIS A 154 1.20 7.61 8.18
C HIS A 154 1.92 7.77 9.54
N PHE A 155 2.37 8.96 9.90
CA PHE A 155 3.06 9.20 11.19
C PHE A 155 2.11 9.11 12.38
N LEU A 156 0.86 9.57 12.23
CA LEU A 156 -0.12 9.50 13.32
C LEU A 156 -0.52 8.08 13.71
N ARG A 157 -0.32 7.09 12.83
CA ARG A 157 -0.60 5.67 13.13
C ARG A 157 0.38 5.08 14.13
N PHE A 158 1.58 5.64 14.24
CA PHE A 158 2.66 5.11 15.06
C PHE A 158 2.84 5.84 16.40
N ARG A 159 2.01 6.85 16.67
CA ARG A 159 2.09 7.70 17.87
C ARG A 159 0.80 7.59 18.66
N GLN A 160 0.92 7.62 19.99
CA GLN A 160 -0.22 7.56 20.91
C GLN A 160 -0.71 8.96 21.32
N VAL A 161 -1.98 9.04 21.70
CA VAL A 161 -2.61 10.24 22.27
C VAL A 161 -1.84 10.75 23.50
N SER A 162 -1.40 9.84 24.36
CA SER A 162 -0.66 10.13 25.60
C SER A 162 0.64 10.95 25.42
N GLU A 163 1.21 10.92 24.21
CA GLU A 163 2.48 11.56 23.88
C GLU A 163 2.35 13.06 23.60
N VAL A 164 1.22 13.50 23.05
CA VAL A 164 1.01 14.90 22.61
C VAL A 164 -0.19 15.59 23.30
N MET A 165 -0.99 14.85 24.09
CA MET A 165 -2.13 15.42 24.80
C MET A 165 -1.71 16.48 25.81
N THR A 166 -2.57 17.49 26.00
CA THR A 166 -2.44 18.44 27.09
C THR A 166 -3.01 17.82 28.36
N ARG A 167 -2.14 17.52 29.33
CA ARG A 167 -2.51 16.85 30.60
C ARG A 167 -3.17 17.79 31.61
N HIS A 168 -2.75 19.05 31.65
CA HIS A 168 -3.33 20.05 32.55
C HIS A 168 -4.54 20.70 31.89
N VAL A 169 -5.71 20.12 32.13
CA VAL A 169 -6.99 20.62 31.59
C VAL A 169 -7.67 21.48 32.63
N MET A 170 -8.09 22.68 32.23
CA MET A 170 -8.92 23.54 33.07
C MET A 170 -10.35 23.03 33.05
N THR A 171 -10.92 22.82 34.24
CA THR A 171 -12.24 22.22 34.42
C THR A 171 -13.18 23.13 35.21
N VAL A 172 -14.48 22.98 34.96
CA VAL A 172 -15.56 23.64 35.74
C VAL A 172 -16.70 22.65 35.97
N TYR A 173 -17.58 22.95 36.92
CA TYR A 173 -18.77 22.15 37.19
C TYR A 173 -19.97 22.63 36.35
N PRO A 174 -21.01 21.80 36.13
CA PRO A 174 -22.13 22.13 35.22
C PRO A 174 -22.87 23.44 35.56
N PHE A 175 -22.98 23.76 36.85
CA PHE A 175 -23.68 24.95 37.33
C PHE A 175 -22.82 26.23 37.37
N THR A 176 -21.55 26.17 36.95
CA THR A 176 -20.68 27.35 36.88
C THR A 176 -21.26 28.38 35.91
N PRO A 177 -21.42 29.67 36.33
CA PRO A 177 -21.95 30.71 35.45
C PRO A 177 -21.07 30.93 34.21
N VAL A 178 -21.69 31.14 33.04
CA VAL A 178 -20.96 31.32 31.76
C VAL A 178 -20.03 32.54 31.80
N ARG A 179 -20.38 33.59 32.55
CA ARG A 179 -19.50 34.75 32.77
C ARG A 179 -18.16 34.33 33.41
N GLU A 180 -18.19 33.42 34.38
CA GLU A 180 -16.99 32.90 35.04
C GLU A 180 -16.18 32.04 34.06
N VAL A 181 -16.85 31.19 33.28
CA VAL A 181 -16.21 30.41 32.20
C VAL A 181 -15.49 31.34 31.21
N ALA A 182 -16.15 32.40 30.75
CA ALA A 182 -15.56 33.39 29.85
C ALA A 182 -14.36 34.13 30.47
N GLN A 183 -14.42 34.45 31.77
CA GLN A 183 -13.31 35.04 32.52
C GLN A 183 -12.10 34.11 32.56
N ILE A 184 -12.32 32.82 32.86
CA ILE A 184 -11.24 31.83 32.89
C ILE A 184 -10.61 31.67 31.49
N LEU A 185 -11.43 31.57 30.44
CA LEU A 185 -10.95 31.52 29.05
C LEU A 185 -10.04 32.71 28.72
N ALA A 186 -10.49 33.93 29.04
CA ALA A 186 -9.76 35.17 28.76
C ALA A 186 -8.49 35.33 29.61
N GLN A 187 -8.57 35.04 30.92
CA GLN A 187 -7.47 35.25 31.88
C GLN A 187 -6.32 34.26 31.65
N TYR A 188 -6.63 32.98 31.45
CA TYR A 188 -5.62 31.92 31.30
C TYR A 188 -5.21 31.70 29.84
N ASN A 189 -5.74 32.48 28.89
CA ASN A 189 -5.41 32.40 27.47
C ASN A 189 -5.67 31.01 26.84
N ILE A 190 -6.66 30.30 27.38
CA ILE A 190 -7.07 28.96 26.94
C ILE A 190 -8.27 29.04 26.00
N SER A 191 -8.36 28.09 25.06
CA SER A 191 -9.36 28.14 23.99
C SER A 191 -10.64 27.33 24.28
N CYS A 192 -10.63 26.56 25.37
CA CYS A 192 -11.76 25.76 25.84
C CYS A 192 -11.58 25.36 27.30
N ILE A 193 -12.68 25.00 27.96
CA ILE A 193 -12.75 24.43 29.30
C ILE A 193 -13.61 23.16 29.23
N VAL A 194 -13.23 22.13 30.00
CA VAL A 194 -13.99 20.88 30.09
C VAL A 194 -14.94 20.95 31.29
N VAL A 195 -16.22 20.70 31.06
CA VAL A 195 -17.22 20.58 32.12
C VAL A 195 -17.14 19.16 32.68
N VAL A 196 -16.99 19.03 33.99
CA VAL A 196 -16.80 17.74 34.66
C VAL A 196 -17.80 17.53 35.79
N VAL A 197 -18.09 16.26 36.06
CA VAL A 197 -18.79 15.81 37.27
C VAL A 197 -17.81 14.96 38.08
N GLU A 198 -17.77 15.18 39.39
CA GLU A 198 -16.90 14.42 40.29
C GLU A 198 -17.65 13.22 40.87
N GLN A 199 -17.05 12.03 40.75
CA GLN A 199 -17.56 10.79 41.34
C GLN A 199 -16.38 10.01 41.92
N GLU A 200 -16.48 9.58 43.18
CA GLU A 200 -15.45 8.80 43.86
C GLU A 200 -14.03 9.41 43.83
N GLY A 201 -13.94 10.75 43.79
CA GLY A 201 -12.67 11.50 43.73
C GLY A 201 -12.04 11.57 42.33
N LEU A 202 -12.73 11.07 41.30
CA LEU A 202 -12.33 11.18 39.89
C LEU A 202 -13.24 12.16 39.14
N LEU A 203 -12.66 12.85 38.15
CA LEU A 203 -13.35 13.83 37.33
C LEU A 203 -13.81 13.18 36.01
N TYR A 204 -15.11 13.20 35.75
CA TYR A 204 -15.70 12.65 34.53
C TYR A 204 -16.15 13.78 33.61
N PRO A 205 -15.64 13.85 32.37
CA PRO A 205 -15.97 14.95 31.49
C PRO A 205 -17.35 14.75 30.85
N VAL A 206 -18.21 15.76 30.97
CA VAL A 206 -19.61 15.72 30.49
C VAL A 206 -19.87 16.68 29.33
N GLY A 207 -19.01 17.68 29.14
CA GLY A 207 -19.12 18.62 28.02
C GLY A 207 -17.89 19.51 27.86
N ILE A 208 -17.88 20.33 26.80
CA ILE A 208 -16.82 21.33 26.56
C ILE A 208 -17.48 22.67 26.24
N VAL A 209 -16.94 23.75 26.80
CA VAL A 209 -17.26 25.13 26.41
C VAL A 209 -16.04 25.76 25.76
N THR A 210 -16.23 26.41 24.61
CA THR A 210 -15.17 27.01 23.80
C THR A 210 -15.34 28.51 23.64
N GLU A 211 -14.28 29.22 23.22
CA GLU A 211 -14.35 30.65 22.85
C GLU A 211 -15.51 30.94 21.87
N ARG A 212 -15.76 30.03 20.92
CA ARG A 212 -16.83 30.16 19.92
C ARG A 212 -18.23 30.11 20.53
N ASP A 213 -18.43 29.26 21.53
CA ASP A 213 -19.73 29.14 22.20
C ASP A 213 -20.08 30.44 22.93
N ILE A 214 -19.09 31.07 23.58
CA ILE A 214 -19.24 32.38 24.22
C ILE A 214 -19.63 33.46 23.21
N LEU A 215 -18.96 33.51 22.05
CA LEU A 215 -19.25 34.49 21.00
C LEU A 215 -20.64 34.31 20.39
N GLN A 216 -21.08 33.06 20.21
CA GLN A 216 -22.40 32.77 19.66
C GLN A 216 -23.51 33.26 20.60
N LEU A 217 -23.33 33.13 21.93
CA LEU A 217 -24.29 33.63 22.91
C LEU A 217 -24.41 35.16 22.89
N GLN A 218 -23.30 35.87 22.68
CA GLN A 218 -23.31 37.33 22.56
C GLN A 218 -23.95 37.82 21.28
N ALA A 219 -23.74 37.11 20.16
CA ALA A 219 -24.40 37.42 18.90
C ALA A 219 -25.93 37.27 18.99
N LEU A 220 -26.42 36.48 19.95
CA LEU A 220 -27.84 36.29 20.27
C LEU A 220 -28.37 37.26 21.34
N GLU A 221 -27.57 38.26 21.75
CA GLU A 221 -27.89 39.25 22.79
C GLU A 221 -28.31 38.65 24.15
N LEU A 222 -27.88 37.42 24.45
CA LEU A 222 -28.18 36.76 25.72
C LEU A 222 -27.30 37.28 26.86
N THR A 223 -27.92 37.61 28.00
CA THR A 223 -27.18 38.03 29.19
C THR A 223 -26.43 36.86 29.81
N LEU A 224 -25.09 36.85 29.69
CA LEU A 224 -24.19 35.81 30.23
C LEU A 224 -24.31 35.57 31.75
N GLN A 225 -25.02 36.43 32.48
CA GLN A 225 -25.20 36.37 33.93
C GLN A 225 -26.18 35.28 34.39
N ASN A 226 -27.10 34.84 33.51
CA ASN A 226 -28.16 33.89 33.88
C ASN A 226 -27.97 32.49 33.29
N LEU A 227 -26.88 32.25 32.56
CA LEU A 227 -26.59 30.98 31.91
C LEU A 227 -25.52 30.21 32.69
N THR A 228 -25.63 28.89 32.71
CA THR A 228 -24.65 27.98 33.31
C THR A 228 -23.88 27.22 32.24
N ALA A 229 -22.73 26.65 32.59
CA ALA A 229 -21.90 25.85 31.69
C ALA A 229 -22.70 24.69 31.05
N GLU A 230 -23.57 24.02 31.81
CA GLU A 230 -24.43 22.94 31.33
C GLU A 230 -25.35 23.37 30.19
N THR A 231 -25.85 24.62 30.24
CA THR A 231 -26.79 25.12 29.22
C THR A 231 -26.14 25.47 27.88
N VAL A 232 -24.81 25.61 27.86
CA VAL A 232 -24.07 26.11 26.69
C VAL A 232 -22.98 25.16 26.19
N MET A 233 -22.66 24.11 26.96
CA MET A 233 -21.63 23.14 26.58
C MET A 233 -22.05 22.31 25.38
N SER A 234 -21.07 21.93 24.57
CA SER A 234 -21.27 20.95 23.50
C SER A 234 -21.51 19.55 24.07
N PHE A 235 -22.62 18.92 23.65
CA PHE A 235 -23.01 17.55 24.00
C PHE A 235 -23.56 16.80 22.75
N PRO A 236 -23.24 15.51 22.52
CA PRO A 236 -22.42 14.62 23.34
C PRO A 236 -20.93 14.96 23.27
N LEU A 237 -20.20 14.70 24.37
CA LEU A 237 -18.76 14.88 24.41
C LEU A 237 -18.07 13.73 23.64
N PHE A 238 -17.28 14.08 22.64
CA PHE A 238 -16.42 13.12 21.96
C PHE A 238 -15.09 12.96 22.70
N SER A 239 -14.70 11.71 22.95
CA SER A 239 -13.48 11.37 23.66
C SER A 239 -12.67 10.27 22.95
N VAL A 240 -11.42 10.13 23.37
CA VAL A 240 -10.46 9.12 22.92
C VAL A 240 -9.67 8.62 24.13
N LYS A 241 -9.22 7.37 24.13
CA LYS A 241 -8.35 6.84 25.20
C LYS A 241 -6.91 7.30 25.01
N SER A 242 -6.17 7.43 26.10
CA SER A 242 -4.75 7.85 26.06
C SER A 242 -3.82 6.87 25.34
N ILE A 243 -4.16 5.58 25.33
CA ILE A 243 -3.41 4.52 24.63
C ILE A 243 -3.72 4.42 23.12
N GLU A 244 -4.79 5.07 22.66
CA GLU A 244 -5.17 5.01 21.25
C GLU A 244 -4.23 5.83 20.38
N THR A 245 -4.24 5.54 19.09
CA THR A 245 -3.37 6.23 18.12
C THR A 245 -3.85 7.65 17.83
N LEU A 246 -2.91 8.53 17.45
CA LEU A 246 -3.27 9.87 16.97
C LEU A 246 -4.09 9.83 15.68
N SER A 247 -3.95 8.77 14.87
CA SER A 247 -4.79 8.54 13.69
C SER A 247 -6.26 8.36 14.10
N THR A 248 -6.54 7.64 15.19
CA THR A 248 -7.91 7.48 15.72
C THR A 248 -8.46 8.84 16.15
N ALA A 249 -7.70 9.60 16.93
CA ALA A 249 -8.11 10.94 17.35
C ALA A 249 -8.40 11.86 16.15
N GLN A 250 -7.54 11.84 15.12
CA GLN A 250 -7.75 12.61 13.89
C GLN A 250 -9.04 12.22 13.17
N GLN A 251 -9.32 10.92 13.03
CA GLN A 251 -10.52 10.43 12.37
C GLN A 251 -11.79 10.91 13.08
N ILE A 252 -11.82 10.87 14.42
CA ILE A 252 -12.96 11.35 15.20
C ILE A 252 -13.14 12.86 14.99
N LEU A 253 -12.06 13.65 15.08
CA LEU A 253 -12.10 15.11 14.83
C LEU A 253 -12.71 15.43 13.45
N GLN A 254 -12.24 14.76 12.40
CA GLN A 254 -12.70 14.97 11.02
C GLN A 254 -14.14 14.51 10.81
N LYS A 255 -14.48 13.31 11.28
CA LYS A 255 -15.81 12.72 11.12
C LYS A 255 -16.89 13.59 11.77
N HIS A 256 -16.60 14.11 12.96
CA HIS A 256 -17.54 14.93 13.73
C HIS A 256 -17.39 16.43 13.47
N LYS A 257 -16.45 16.85 12.61
CA LYS A 257 -16.20 18.27 12.27
C LYS A 257 -15.97 19.13 13.52
N ILE A 258 -15.21 18.59 14.47
CA ILE A 258 -14.83 19.23 15.74
C ILE A 258 -13.31 19.43 15.80
N ARG A 259 -12.86 20.36 16.63
CA ARG A 259 -11.43 20.75 16.72
C ARG A 259 -10.70 20.21 17.94
N ARG A 260 -11.43 19.57 18.87
CA ARG A 260 -10.95 19.14 20.18
C ARG A 260 -11.64 17.84 20.61
N LEU A 261 -10.93 16.99 21.34
CA LEU A 261 -11.44 15.78 21.98
C LEU A 261 -10.97 15.72 23.43
N ALA A 262 -11.84 15.26 24.32
CA ALA A 262 -11.42 14.88 25.66
C ALA A 262 -10.61 13.58 25.60
N VAL A 263 -9.56 13.48 26.40
CA VAL A 263 -8.82 12.23 26.58
C VAL A 263 -9.26 11.61 27.89
N VAL A 264 -9.73 10.38 27.84
CA VAL A 264 -10.25 9.65 28.99
C VAL A 264 -9.39 8.43 29.29
N GLY A 265 -9.38 8.01 30.56
CA GLY A 265 -8.77 6.76 30.98
C GLY A 265 -9.69 5.55 30.81
N GLU A 266 -9.28 4.43 31.41
CA GLU A 266 -10.03 3.18 31.34
C GLU A 266 -11.38 3.24 32.06
N GLN A 267 -11.47 4.07 33.11
CA GLN A 267 -12.71 4.23 33.88
C GLN A 267 -13.59 5.36 33.32
N GLY A 268 -13.12 6.10 32.31
CA GLY A 268 -13.81 7.26 31.73
C GLY A 268 -13.45 8.59 32.40
N GLU A 269 -12.49 8.58 33.33
CA GLU A 269 -11.98 9.76 34.00
C GLU A 269 -11.16 10.65 33.04
N LEU A 270 -11.22 11.97 33.23
CA LEU A 270 -10.52 12.94 32.40
C LEU A 270 -9.00 12.85 32.64
N GLN A 271 -8.25 12.51 31.60
CA GLN A 271 -6.78 12.46 31.62
C GLN A 271 -6.13 13.61 30.85
N GLY A 272 -6.85 14.22 29.90
CA GLY A 272 -6.29 15.27 29.07
C GLY A 272 -7.25 15.81 28.03
N ILE A 273 -6.73 16.67 27.16
CA ILE A 273 -7.41 17.14 25.96
C ILE A 273 -6.45 17.06 24.78
N ILE A 274 -6.97 16.70 23.61
CA ILE A 274 -6.22 16.75 22.35
C ILE A 274 -6.92 17.70 21.38
N THR A 275 -6.14 18.59 20.78
CA THR A 275 -6.58 19.58 19.80
C THR A 275 -5.94 19.32 18.45
N GLU A 276 -6.48 19.91 17.38
CA GLU A 276 -5.83 19.86 16.07
C GLU A 276 -4.38 20.38 16.12
N SER A 277 -4.07 21.37 16.96
CA SER A 277 -2.69 21.86 17.13
C SER A 277 -1.75 20.85 17.80
N ASN A 278 -2.25 19.99 18.70
CA ASN A 278 -1.43 18.94 19.29
C ASN A 278 -1.01 17.90 18.25
N LEU A 279 -1.90 17.57 17.30
CA LEU A 279 -1.59 16.63 16.22
C LEU A 279 -0.46 17.10 15.30
N VAL A 280 -0.27 18.42 15.17
CA VAL A 280 0.80 19.01 14.37
C VAL A 280 2.14 18.99 15.11
N GLN A 281 2.18 18.79 16.44
CA GLN A 281 3.44 18.68 17.18
C GLN A 281 4.28 17.46 16.77
N VAL A 282 3.63 16.43 16.21
CA VAL A 282 4.29 15.24 15.62
C VAL A 282 5.13 15.61 14.38
N LEU A 283 4.87 16.77 13.80
CA LEU A 283 5.57 17.29 12.63
C LEU A 283 6.82 18.11 13.00
N ASP A 284 7.33 18.02 14.24
CA ASP A 284 8.59 18.69 14.57
C ASP A 284 9.69 18.13 13.64
N PRO A 285 10.27 18.97 12.75
CA PRO A 285 11.23 18.50 11.76
C PRO A 285 12.40 17.74 12.36
N LEU A 286 12.80 18.05 13.61
CA LEU A 286 13.88 17.35 14.30
C LEU A 286 13.58 15.85 14.53
N GLU A 287 12.33 15.49 14.82
CA GLU A 287 11.92 14.08 14.98
C GLU A 287 11.82 13.36 13.63
N LEU A 288 11.35 14.06 12.60
CA LEU A 288 11.21 13.52 11.24
C LEU A 288 12.56 13.22 10.58
N TYR A 289 13.56 14.11 10.72
CA TYR A 289 14.91 13.87 10.20
C TYR A 289 15.59 12.68 10.88
N GLY A 290 15.40 12.50 12.20
CA GLY A 290 15.95 11.35 12.91
C GLY A 290 15.35 10.01 12.46
N ILE A 291 14.04 9.97 12.20
CA ILE A 291 13.37 8.76 11.67
C ILE A 291 13.89 8.45 10.26
N LEU A 292 14.03 9.47 9.41
CA LEU A 292 14.51 9.29 8.04
C LEU A 292 15.94 8.71 8.02
N GLU A 293 16.85 9.24 8.84
CA GLU A 293 18.23 8.74 8.92
C GLU A 293 18.30 7.28 9.38
N ILE A 294 17.46 6.90 10.36
CA ILE A 294 17.38 5.51 10.85
C ILE A 294 16.84 4.59 9.75
N LEU A 295 15.81 5.03 9.02
CA LEU A 295 15.22 4.26 7.93
C LEU A 295 16.22 4.06 6.78
N GLU A 296 16.89 5.13 6.34
CA GLU A 296 17.93 5.06 5.30
C GLU A 296 19.04 4.10 5.70
N ARG A 297 19.55 4.21 6.94
CA ARG A 297 20.58 3.30 7.45
C ARG A 297 20.13 1.85 7.48
N LYS A 298 18.89 1.57 7.91
CA LYS A 298 18.33 0.22 7.92
C LYS A 298 18.15 -0.35 6.52
N VAL A 299 17.66 0.45 5.58
CA VAL A 299 17.49 0.04 4.18
C VAL A 299 18.85 -0.34 3.60
N MET A 300 19.85 0.52 3.77
CA MET A 300 21.21 0.25 3.28
C MET A 300 21.81 -1.02 3.90
N GLN A 301 21.64 -1.23 5.21
CA GLN A 301 22.10 -2.46 5.88
C GLN A 301 21.40 -3.72 5.33
N LEU A 302 20.10 -3.66 5.07
CA LEU A 302 19.34 -4.78 4.53
C LEU A 302 19.78 -5.11 3.10
N GLU A 303 20.06 -4.10 2.29
CA GLU A 303 20.60 -4.27 0.94
C GLU A 303 21.98 -4.94 0.96
N GLU A 304 22.89 -4.48 1.83
CA GLU A 304 24.20 -5.12 2.01
C GLU A 304 24.06 -6.58 2.45
N CYS A 305 23.19 -6.85 3.44
CA CYS A 305 22.93 -8.22 3.91
C CYS A 305 22.38 -9.10 2.78
N ARG A 306 21.48 -8.57 1.95
CA ARG A 306 20.91 -9.28 0.80
C ARG A 306 21.98 -9.64 -0.22
N ILE A 307 22.86 -8.70 -0.57
CA ILE A 307 23.95 -8.92 -1.54
C ILE A 307 24.89 -10.03 -1.03
N ILE A 308 25.29 -9.98 0.23
CA ILE A 308 26.18 -10.98 0.82
C ILE A 308 25.54 -12.37 0.80
N LEU A 309 24.25 -12.47 1.16
CA LEU A 309 23.52 -13.73 1.18
C LEU A 309 23.43 -14.34 -0.23
N LEU A 310 23.03 -13.55 -1.23
CA LEU A 310 22.92 -14.00 -2.62
C LEU A 310 24.28 -14.45 -3.17
N THR A 311 25.35 -13.69 -2.92
CA THR A 311 26.70 -14.05 -3.37
C THR A 311 27.18 -15.36 -2.76
N LYS A 312 26.85 -15.62 -1.48
CA LYS A 312 27.19 -16.88 -0.83
C LYS A 312 26.41 -18.05 -1.44
N GLN A 313 25.12 -17.87 -1.68
CA GLN A 313 24.28 -18.91 -2.27
C GLN A 313 24.68 -19.22 -3.72
N ASP A 314 25.05 -18.19 -4.49
CA ASP A 314 25.59 -18.33 -5.84
C ASP A 314 26.85 -19.22 -5.86
N LEU A 315 27.81 -18.92 -4.98
CA LEU A 315 29.04 -19.70 -4.84
C LEU A 315 28.76 -21.14 -4.39
N GLU A 316 27.78 -21.36 -3.52
CA GLU A 316 27.35 -22.71 -3.10
C GLU A 316 26.74 -23.48 -4.27
N LEU A 317 25.88 -22.85 -5.07
CA LEU A 317 25.22 -23.47 -6.21
C LEU A 317 26.20 -23.81 -7.33
N ALA A 318 27.14 -22.90 -7.64
CA ALA A 318 28.19 -23.14 -8.63
C ALA A 318 29.07 -24.34 -8.24
N LYS A 319 29.47 -24.43 -6.96
CA LYS A 319 30.24 -25.57 -6.44
C LYS A 319 29.46 -26.88 -6.49
N ALA A 320 28.16 -26.84 -6.17
CA ALA A 320 27.31 -28.02 -6.24
C ALA A 320 27.24 -28.59 -7.68
N LEU A 321 27.25 -27.72 -8.69
CA LEU A 321 27.28 -28.12 -10.09
C LEU A 321 28.60 -28.80 -10.45
N GLU A 322 29.74 -28.27 -9.99
CA GLU A 322 31.07 -28.87 -10.19
C GLU A 322 31.24 -30.20 -9.44
N ASN A 323 30.62 -30.34 -8.27
CA ASN A 323 30.73 -31.52 -7.41
C ASN A 323 29.76 -32.66 -7.77
N ASN A 324 28.96 -32.52 -8.83
CA ASN A 324 27.89 -33.47 -9.21
C ASN A 324 26.87 -33.72 -8.08
N GLU A 325 26.47 -32.67 -7.36
CA GLU A 325 25.46 -32.75 -6.29
C GLU A 325 24.02 -32.71 -6.82
N PHE A 326 23.84 -32.56 -8.14
CA PHE A 326 22.54 -32.58 -8.79
C PHE A 326 22.23 -33.95 -9.40
N SER A 327 20.98 -34.35 -9.30
CA SER A 327 20.44 -35.55 -9.95
C SER A 327 19.07 -35.25 -10.58
N LEU A 328 18.66 -36.08 -11.53
CA LEU A 328 17.34 -36.01 -12.14
C LEU A 328 16.46 -37.13 -11.60
N TYR A 329 15.23 -36.76 -11.28
CA TYR A 329 14.15 -37.68 -10.96
C TYR A 329 13.11 -37.56 -12.06
N TYR A 330 12.47 -38.66 -12.40
CA TYR A 330 11.57 -38.78 -13.54
C TYR A 330 10.17 -39.10 -13.06
N GLN A 331 9.23 -38.24 -13.40
CA GLN A 331 7.83 -38.48 -13.10
C GLN A 331 7.11 -39.04 -14.33
N PRO A 332 6.54 -40.27 -14.28
CA PRO A 332 5.87 -40.86 -15.42
C PRO A 332 4.62 -40.09 -15.84
N GLN A 333 4.42 -39.97 -17.15
CA GLN A 333 3.23 -39.43 -17.80
C GLN A 333 2.51 -40.57 -18.54
N ALA A 334 1.24 -40.78 -18.23
CA ALA A 334 0.45 -41.89 -18.77
C ALA A 334 -0.62 -41.39 -19.75
N ASP A 335 -0.76 -42.07 -20.88
CA ASP A 335 -1.91 -41.87 -21.78
C ASP A 335 -3.17 -42.44 -21.15
N LEU A 336 -4.20 -41.61 -21.06
CA LEU A 336 -5.39 -41.92 -20.30
C LEU A 336 -6.27 -42.97 -20.99
N LYS A 337 -6.16 -43.11 -22.32
CA LYS A 337 -6.94 -44.08 -23.11
C LYS A 337 -6.30 -45.46 -23.10
N THR A 338 -4.99 -45.50 -23.33
CA THR A 338 -4.21 -46.74 -23.49
C THR A 338 -3.62 -47.23 -22.18
N ARG A 339 -3.54 -46.35 -21.17
CA ARG A 339 -2.87 -46.59 -19.88
C ARG A 339 -1.40 -46.98 -20.05
N GLU A 340 -0.76 -46.49 -21.09
CA GLU A 340 0.68 -46.69 -21.29
C GLU A 340 1.45 -45.47 -20.79
N ILE A 341 2.64 -45.70 -20.22
CA ILE A 341 3.57 -44.61 -19.95
C ILE A 341 4.13 -44.15 -21.30
N VAL A 342 3.83 -42.91 -21.67
CA VAL A 342 4.21 -42.32 -22.96
C VAL A 342 5.40 -41.37 -22.82
N GLY A 343 5.61 -40.83 -21.63
CA GLY A 343 6.74 -39.94 -21.37
C GLY A 343 7.08 -39.83 -19.89
N ALA A 344 8.07 -39.00 -19.60
CA ALA A 344 8.45 -38.65 -18.24
C ALA A 344 8.86 -37.18 -18.15
N GLU A 345 8.52 -36.52 -17.05
CA GLU A 345 9.04 -35.19 -16.73
C GLU A 345 10.33 -35.30 -15.92
N ALA A 346 11.40 -34.66 -16.39
CA ALA A 346 12.68 -34.57 -15.70
C ALA A 346 12.65 -33.46 -14.66
N LEU A 347 12.76 -33.85 -13.39
CA LEU A 347 12.69 -32.98 -12.24
C LEU A 347 14.03 -33.00 -11.50
N ILE A 348 14.70 -31.85 -11.50
CA ILE A 348 15.99 -31.70 -10.83
C ILE A 348 15.87 -31.89 -9.30
N ARG A 349 16.88 -32.52 -8.70
CA ARG A 349 17.07 -32.62 -7.25
C ARG A 349 18.48 -32.17 -6.91
N TRP A 350 18.62 -31.43 -5.82
CA TRP A 350 19.93 -31.11 -5.24
C TRP A 350 20.12 -31.93 -3.98
N ILE A 351 21.07 -32.85 -4.02
CA ILE A 351 21.44 -33.73 -2.92
C ILE A 351 22.78 -33.23 -2.35
N SER A 352 22.70 -32.32 -1.38
CA SER A 352 23.88 -31.78 -0.73
C SER A 352 24.41 -32.73 0.35
N PRO A 353 25.71 -33.06 0.37
CA PRO A 353 26.29 -33.88 1.43
C PRO A 353 26.16 -33.27 2.83
N GLN A 354 26.13 -31.94 2.93
CA GLN A 354 26.07 -31.23 4.21
C GLN A 354 24.64 -30.86 4.63
N LYS A 355 23.76 -30.55 3.67
CA LYS A 355 22.39 -30.05 3.94
C LYS A 355 21.29 -31.08 3.65
N GLY A 356 21.62 -32.22 3.07
CA GLY A 356 20.63 -33.20 2.62
C GLY A 356 19.92 -32.75 1.34
N ASN A 357 18.67 -33.17 1.17
CA ASN A 357 17.87 -32.84 -0.01
C ASN A 357 17.38 -31.38 0.06
N ILE A 358 17.78 -30.57 -0.91
CA ILE A 358 17.36 -29.18 -1.05
C ILE A 358 16.29 -29.09 -2.15
N SER A 359 15.18 -28.42 -1.84
CA SER A 359 14.05 -28.30 -2.77
C SER A 359 14.39 -27.41 -3.97
N PRO A 360 13.95 -27.76 -5.21
CA PRO A 360 14.03 -26.87 -6.36
C PRO A 360 13.44 -25.48 -6.12
N ALA A 361 12.38 -25.37 -5.33
CA ALA A 361 11.77 -24.10 -4.96
C ALA A 361 12.70 -23.18 -4.15
N GLU A 362 13.74 -23.74 -3.51
CA GLU A 362 14.73 -22.96 -2.75
C GLU A 362 15.88 -22.47 -3.62
N PHE A 363 16.33 -23.26 -4.61
CA PHE A 363 17.54 -22.95 -5.37
C PHE A 363 17.33 -22.46 -6.81
N ILE A 364 16.21 -22.81 -7.47
CA ILE A 364 15.91 -22.31 -8.82
C ILE A 364 15.78 -20.78 -8.85
N PRO A 365 15.05 -20.12 -7.91
CA PRO A 365 14.99 -18.65 -7.90
C PRO A 365 16.36 -17.99 -7.70
N ILE A 366 17.27 -18.65 -6.98
CA ILE A 366 18.64 -18.16 -6.79
C ILE A 366 19.39 -18.29 -8.11
N ALA A 367 19.30 -19.45 -8.77
CA ALA A 367 19.94 -19.71 -10.06
C ALA A 367 19.49 -18.70 -11.14
N GLU A 368 18.22 -18.31 -11.14
CA GLU A 368 17.69 -17.28 -12.06
C GLU A 368 18.26 -15.89 -11.71
N ASN A 369 18.22 -15.50 -10.43
CA ASN A 369 18.73 -14.19 -10.02
C ASN A 369 20.25 -14.02 -10.25
N THR A 370 21.02 -15.10 -10.28
CA THR A 370 22.48 -15.05 -10.49
C THR A 370 22.90 -15.43 -11.91
N GLY A 371 21.97 -15.91 -12.75
CA GLY A 371 22.25 -16.39 -14.11
C GLY A 371 22.80 -17.82 -14.18
N LEU A 372 23.03 -18.50 -13.05
CA LEU A 372 23.41 -19.92 -13.01
C LEU A 372 22.33 -20.87 -13.58
N ILE A 373 21.10 -20.40 -13.77
CA ILE A 373 20.04 -21.19 -14.41
C ILE A 373 20.40 -21.60 -15.84
N ILE A 374 21.23 -20.82 -16.54
CA ILE A 374 21.69 -21.14 -17.90
C ILE A 374 22.62 -22.37 -17.91
N PRO A 375 23.77 -22.39 -17.21
CA PRO A 375 24.63 -23.57 -17.16
C PRO A 375 23.96 -24.77 -16.49
N LEU A 376 23.14 -24.55 -15.46
CA LEU A 376 22.37 -25.62 -14.81
C LEU A 376 21.37 -26.25 -15.79
N GLY A 377 20.64 -25.42 -16.54
CA GLY A 377 19.70 -25.86 -17.56
C GLY A 377 20.35 -26.66 -18.68
N LYS A 378 21.56 -26.26 -19.13
CA LYS A 378 22.35 -27.05 -20.10
C LYS A 378 22.74 -28.43 -19.55
N TRP A 379 23.09 -28.50 -18.27
CA TRP A 379 23.37 -29.75 -17.59
C TRP A 379 22.11 -30.63 -17.53
N VAL A 380 20.96 -30.09 -17.12
CA VAL A 380 19.67 -30.82 -17.08
C VAL A 380 19.30 -31.37 -18.46
N LEU A 381 19.34 -30.52 -19.50
CA LEU A 381 19.05 -30.92 -20.88
C LEU A 381 19.92 -32.09 -21.34
N ARG A 382 21.23 -31.99 -21.11
CA ARG A 382 22.20 -33.02 -21.50
C ARG A 382 21.97 -34.33 -20.76
N THR A 383 21.81 -34.27 -19.45
CA THR A 383 21.62 -35.45 -18.60
C THR A 383 20.32 -36.16 -18.95
N ALA A 384 19.21 -35.43 -19.03
CA ALA A 384 17.90 -35.97 -19.38
C ALA A 384 17.90 -36.62 -20.79
N CYS A 385 18.52 -35.97 -21.79
CA CYS A 385 18.61 -36.55 -23.14
C CYS A 385 19.47 -37.82 -23.16
N THR A 386 20.58 -37.83 -22.42
CA THR A 386 21.47 -38.99 -22.30
C THR A 386 20.75 -40.17 -21.66
N GLU A 387 20.03 -39.92 -20.57
CA GLU A 387 19.29 -40.95 -19.84
C GLU A 387 18.09 -41.47 -20.63
N ALA A 388 17.40 -40.60 -21.39
CA ALA A 388 16.33 -41.01 -22.30
C ALA A 388 16.81 -41.90 -23.46
N VAL A 389 18.06 -41.73 -23.92
CA VAL A 389 18.71 -42.63 -24.88
C VAL A 389 19.13 -43.93 -24.20
N ALA A 390 19.63 -43.87 -22.96
CA ALA A 390 19.98 -45.05 -22.18
C ALA A 390 18.77 -45.96 -21.93
N TRP A 391 17.59 -45.41 -21.66
CA TRP A 391 16.34 -46.18 -21.56
C TRP A 391 16.01 -46.95 -22.84
N LYS A 392 16.13 -46.30 -24.00
CA LYS A 392 15.94 -46.95 -25.31
C LYS A 392 16.92 -48.10 -25.51
N ASN A 393 18.18 -47.90 -25.13
CA ASN A 393 19.22 -48.94 -25.20
C ASN A 393 19.00 -50.09 -24.20
N ALA A 394 18.35 -49.80 -23.06
CA ALA A 394 17.94 -50.79 -22.08
C ALA A 394 16.66 -51.58 -22.48
N GLY A 395 16.08 -51.28 -23.64
CA GLY A 395 14.94 -51.99 -24.21
C GLY A 395 13.57 -51.40 -23.87
N LEU A 396 13.51 -50.24 -23.21
CA LEU A 396 12.26 -49.49 -23.09
C LEU A 396 11.84 -48.96 -24.47
N PRO A 397 10.53 -48.83 -24.73
CA PRO A 397 10.08 -48.14 -25.94
C PRO A 397 10.55 -46.68 -25.93
N PRO A 398 10.54 -46.01 -27.09
CA PRO A 398 10.98 -44.62 -27.20
C PRO A 398 10.00 -43.68 -26.49
N ILE A 399 10.13 -43.58 -25.16
CA ILE A 399 9.37 -42.64 -24.33
C ILE A 399 9.88 -41.23 -24.54
N GLU A 400 8.96 -40.27 -24.45
CA GLU A 400 9.23 -38.85 -24.54
C GLU A 400 9.79 -38.32 -23.20
N ILE A 401 10.64 -37.29 -23.25
CA ILE A 401 11.21 -36.64 -22.06
C ILE A 401 10.84 -35.16 -22.07
N ALA A 402 10.22 -34.71 -20.97
CA ALA A 402 9.82 -33.33 -20.77
C ALA A 402 10.75 -32.61 -19.78
N ILE A 403 11.12 -31.38 -20.09
CA ILE A 403 12.11 -30.61 -19.33
C ILE A 403 11.62 -29.17 -19.14
N ASN A 404 11.60 -28.72 -17.90
CA ASN A 404 11.26 -27.36 -17.52
C ASN A 404 12.34 -26.36 -17.95
N ILE A 405 11.93 -25.27 -18.59
CA ILE A 405 12.81 -24.19 -19.07
C ILE A 405 12.38 -22.86 -18.48
N SER A 406 13.32 -22.12 -17.90
CA SER A 406 13.05 -20.78 -17.36
C SER A 406 12.98 -19.72 -18.47
N ALA A 407 12.35 -18.58 -18.17
CA ALA A 407 12.31 -17.42 -19.08
C ALA A 407 13.72 -16.99 -19.50
N GLN A 408 14.65 -16.93 -18.53
CA GLN A 408 16.01 -16.46 -18.76
C GLN A 408 16.83 -17.41 -19.64
N GLN A 409 16.61 -18.72 -19.54
CA GLN A 409 17.20 -19.69 -20.47
C GLN A 409 16.71 -19.46 -21.90
N LEU A 410 15.41 -19.19 -22.06
CA LEU A 410 14.84 -18.90 -23.37
C LEU A 410 15.31 -17.56 -23.93
N GLU A 411 15.62 -16.57 -23.09
CA GLU A 411 16.19 -15.28 -23.52
C GLU A 411 17.64 -15.41 -24.03
N ASP A 412 18.41 -16.40 -23.57
CA ASP A 412 19.78 -16.65 -24.05
C ASP A 412 19.82 -16.83 -25.57
N GLU A 413 20.62 -16.01 -26.25
CA GLU A 413 20.73 -15.99 -27.72
C GLU A 413 21.16 -17.35 -28.29
N ASN A 414 21.95 -18.10 -27.52
CA ASN A 414 22.48 -19.40 -27.96
C ASN A 414 21.58 -20.59 -27.64
N PHE A 415 20.44 -20.39 -26.96
CA PHE A 415 19.62 -21.48 -26.44
C PHE A 415 19.26 -22.55 -27.50
N VAL A 416 18.77 -22.14 -28.67
CA VAL A 416 18.37 -23.07 -29.74
C VAL A 416 19.59 -23.83 -30.29
N LEU A 417 20.75 -23.15 -30.40
CA LEU A 417 22.00 -23.77 -30.84
C LEU A 417 22.49 -24.80 -29.83
N ASP A 418 22.41 -24.48 -28.53
CA ASP A 418 22.78 -25.39 -27.45
C ASP A 418 21.87 -26.64 -27.44
N VAL A 419 20.55 -26.47 -27.59
CA VAL A 419 19.60 -27.59 -27.67
C VAL A 419 19.93 -28.50 -28.85
N ARG A 420 20.13 -27.93 -30.05
CA ARG A 420 20.55 -28.70 -31.24
C ARG A 420 21.85 -29.46 -30.98
N SER A 421 22.86 -28.78 -30.43
CA SER A 421 24.15 -29.41 -30.14
C SER A 421 24.03 -30.54 -29.12
N ILE A 422 23.14 -30.44 -28.13
CA ILE A 422 22.91 -31.48 -27.13
C ILE A 422 22.21 -32.69 -27.77
N LEU A 423 21.19 -32.46 -28.61
CA LEU A 423 20.52 -33.53 -29.34
C LEU A 423 21.50 -34.28 -30.26
N ASP A 424 22.34 -33.55 -31.00
CA ASP A 424 23.37 -34.14 -31.87
C ASP A 424 24.41 -34.96 -31.08
N GLN A 425 24.80 -34.50 -29.88
CA GLN A 425 25.78 -35.19 -29.04
C GLN A 425 25.23 -36.43 -28.34
N THR A 426 23.97 -36.37 -27.91
CA THR A 426 23.31 -37.48 -27.18
C THR A 426 22.69 -38.50 -28.13
N GLY A 427 22.35 -38.10 -29.35
CA GLY A 427 21.65 -38.93 -30.33
C GLY A 427 20.16 -39.08 -30.03
N LEU A 428 19.58 -38.24 -29.18
CA LEU A 428 18.14 -38.23 -28.94
C LEU A 428 17.41 -37.69 -30.18
N GLU A 429 16.39 -38.42 -30.63
CA GLU A 429 15.49 -37.96 -31.69
C GLU A 429 14.72 -36.72 -31.20
N PRO A 430 14.72 -35.58 -31.94
CA PRO A 430 14.10 -34.33 -31.48
C PRO A 430 12.62 -34.47 -31.09
N GLN A 431 11.88 -35.37 -31.74
CA GLN A 431 10.46 -35.65 -31.48
C GLN A 431 10.22 -36.25 -30.09
N ARG A 432 11.27 -36.77 -29.44
CA ARG A 432 11.19 -37.31 -28.09
C ARG A 432 11.45 -36.26 -27.03
N LEU A 433 11.88 -35.06 -27.38
CA LEU A 433 12.11 -33.96 -26.44
C LEU A 433 10.89 -33.05 -26.38
N LYS A 434 10.43 -32.76 -25.16
CA LYS A 434 9.42 -31.76 -24.84
C LYS A 434 10.02 -30.68 -23.96
N LEU A 435 9.75 -29.42 -24.28
CA LEU A 435 10.17 -28.29 -23.46
C LEU A 435 8.95 -27.67 -22.79
N GLU A 436 8.99 -27.57 -21.46
CA GLU A 436 7.90 -27.05 -20.63
C GLU A 436 8.23 -25.63 -20.17
N LEU A 437 7.28 -24.71 -20.36
CA LEU A 437 7.45 -23.29 -20.08
C LEU A 437 6.23 -22.78 -19.34
N THR A 438 6.45 -21.98 -18.29
CA THR A 438 5.32 -21.37 -17.58
C THR A 438 4.60 -20.34 -18.44
N GLU A 439 3.31 -20.16 -18.18
CA GLU A 439 2.46 -19.16 -18.84
C GLU A 439 3.06 -17.74 -18.83
N SER A 440 3.79 -17.38 -17.76
CA SER A 440 4.39 -16.05 -17.59
C SER A 440 5.46 -15.70 -18.64
N VAL A 441 6.16 -16.72 -19.17
CA VAL A 441 7.19 -16.55 -20.22
C VAL A 441 6.57 -15.96 -21.48
N LEU A 442 5.30 -16.26 -21.76
CA LEU A 442 4.59 -15.82 -22.97
C LEU A 442 4.28 -14.31 -22.96
N VAL A 443 4.27 -13.67 -21.78
CA VAL A 443 3.96 -12.24 -21.63
C VAL A 443 5.22 -11.38 -21.81
N HIS A 444 6.39 -11.93 -21.50
CA HIS A 444 7.67 -11.24 -21.64
C HIS A 444 8.26 -11.45 -23.05
N ASN A 445 8.38 -10.35 -23.81
CA ASN A 445 9.10 -10.27 -25.10
C ASN A 445 8.65 -11.25 -26.21
N ILE A 446 7.34 -11.29 -26.46
CA ILE A 446 6.61 -12.17 -27.39
C ILE A 446 7.33 -12.48 -28.72
N ASN A 447 7.86 -11.47 -29.42
CA ASN A 447 8.40 -11.67 -30.77
C ASN A 447 9.65 -12.55 -30.79
N LEU A 448 10.56 -12.37 -29.82
CA LEU A 448 11.80 -13.13 -29.73
C LEU A 448 11.52 -14.58 -29.31
N THR A 449 10.58 -14.75 -28.37
CA THR A 449 10.08 -16.05 -27.91
C THR A 449 9.47 -16.85 -29.06
N LEU A 450 8.61 -16.21 -29.88
CA LEU A 450 7.97 -16.86 -31.03
C LEU A 450 8.98 -17.34 -32.08
N GLU A 451 10.03 -16.55 -32.35
CA GLU A 451 11.06 -16.95 -33.31
C GLU A 451 11.82 -18.19 -32.85
N LYS A 452 12.21 -18.24 -31.57
CA LYS A 452 12.90 -19.40 -30.99
C LYS A 452 12.00 -20.63 -30.95
N PHE A 453 10.72 -20.48 -30.62
CA PHE A 453 9.75 -21.58 -30.64
C PHE A 453 9.62 -22.18 -32.03
N LYS A 454 9.50 -21.34 -33.06
CA LYS A 454 9.44 -21.80 -34.44
C LYS A 454 10.69 -22.60 -34.81
N GLN A 455 11.88 -22.13 -34.45
CA GLN A 455 13.12 -22.86 -34.70
C GLN A 455 13.17 -24.21 -33.99
N LEU A 456 12.68 -24.29 -32.74
CA LEU A 456 12.61 -25.54 -31.97
C LEU A 456 11.59 -26.52 -32.57
N GLN A 457 10.43 -26.05 -33.01
CA GLN A 457 9.44 -26.88 -33.69
C GLN A 457 9.89 -27.33 -35.08
N GLU A 458 10.66 -26.51 -35.81
CA GLU A 458 11.30 -26.91 -37.07
C GLU A 458 12.31 -28.05 -36.87
N LEU A 459 12.88 -28.21 -35.67
CA LEU A 459 13.67 -29.39 -35.30
C LEU A 459 12.79 -30.62 -35.01
N GLY A 460 11.51 -30.42 -34.74
CA GLY A 460 10.56 -31.46 -34.33
C GLY A 460 10.37 -31.56 -32.81
N ILE A 461 10.82 -30.57 -32.04
CA ILE A 461 10.64 -30.52 -30.57
C ILE A 461 9.23 -30.02 -30.25
N GLU A 462 8.52 -30.72 -29.37
CA GLU A 462 7.20 -30.30 -28.90
C GLU A 462 7.33 -29.28 -27.75
N ILE A 463 6.46 -28.26 -27.75
CA ILE A 463 6.42 -27.22 -26.72
C ILE A 463 5.17 -27.39 -25.87
N ALA A 464 5.36 -27.39 -24.55
CA ALA A 464 4.31 -27.51 -23.56
C ALA A 464 4.22 -26.24 -22.71
N ILE A 465 2.99 -25.78 -22.45
CA ILE A 465 2.74 -24.67 -21.52
C ILE A 465 2.32 -25.24 -20.17
N ASP A 466 3.06 -24.86 -19.13
CA ASP A 466 2.87 -25.26 -17.75
C ASP A 466 2.09 -24.20 -16.93
N ASP A 467 1.50 -24.65 -15.82
CA ASP A 467 0.70 -23.86 -14.87
C ASP A 467 -0.49 -23.10 -15.49
N PHE A 468 -1.05 -23.62 -16.58
CA PHE A 468 -2.06 -22.91 -17.36
C PHE A 468 -3.33 -22.63 -16.54
N GLY A 469 -3.73 -21.35 -16.48
CA GLY A 469 -4.94 -20.89 -15.79
C GLY A 469 -4.71 -20.30 -14.40
N THR A 470 -3.47 -20.27 -13.93
CA THR A 470 -3.08 -19.59 -12.67
C THR A 470 -2.63 -18.13 -12.89
N GLY A 471 -2.44 -17.70 -14.15
CA GLY A 471 -1.81 -16.43 -14.52
C GLY A 471 -2.66 -15.44 -15.35
N TYR A 472 -1.96 -14.57 -16.09
CA TYR A 472 -2.49 -13.41 -16.83
C TYR A 472 -2.68 -13.65 -18.33
N ALA A 473 -2.60 -14.88 -18.83
CA ALA A 473 -2.75 -15.18 -20.25
C ALA A 473 -4.14 -14.76 -20.73
N SER A 474 -4.17 -13.64 -21.44
CA SER A 474 -5.29 -13.30 -22.30
C SER A 474 -5.44 -14.40 -23.35
N LEU A 475 -6.67 -14.87 -23.57
CA LEU A 475 -7.04 -15.76 -24.69
C LEU A 475 -6.52 -15.27 -26.05
N SER A 476 -6.23 -13.97 -26.18
CA SER A 476 -5.60 -13.37 -27.36
C SER A 476 -4.17 -13.87 -27.64
N TYR A 477 -3.43 -14.30 -26.62
CA TYR A 477 -2.09 -14.86 -26.78
C TYR A 477 -2.13 -16.28 -27.32
N ILE A 478 -3.05 -17.10 -26.82
CA ILE A 478 -3.24 -18.50 -27.25
C ILE A 478 -3.52 -18.60 -28.76
N GLN A 479 -4.16 -17.58 -29.35
CA GLN A 479 -4.44 -17.55 -30.80
C GLN A 479 -3.19 -17.45 -31.67
N ASN A 480 -2.09 -16.90 -31.15
CA ASN A 480 -0.87 -16.59 -31.92
C ASN A 480 0.32 -17.49 -31.57
N PHE A 481 0.21 -18.32 -30.52
CA PHE A 481 1.31 -19.15 -30.05
C PHE A 481 1.26 -20.56 -30.63
N LEU A 482 2.44 -21.06 -30.99
CA LEU A 482 2.68 -22.41 -31.50
C LEU A 482 3.15 -23.29 -30.34
N PHE A 483 2.23 -23.81 -29.54
CA PHE A 483 2.53 -24.87 -28.57
C PHE A 483 1.67 -26.08 -28.83
N ASP A 484 2.15 -27.24 -28.42
CA ASP A 484 1.59 -28.56 -28.78
C ASP A 484 0.78 -29.15 -27.61
N ILE A 485 1.17 -28.79 -26.39
CA ILE A 485 0.65 -29.37 -25.15
C ILE A 485 0.26 -28.28 -24.15
N LEU A 486 -0.84 -28.47 -23.46
CA LEU A 486 -1.29 -27.66 -22.33
C LEU A 486 -1.32 -28.52 -21.06
N LYS A 487 -0.57 -28.12 -20.02
CA LYS A 487 -0.59 -28.77 -18.70
C LYS A 487 -1.55 -28.02 -17.77
N ILE A 488 -2.44 -28.76 -17.12
CA ILE A 488 -3.40 -28.23 -16.14
C ILE A 488 -2.82 -28.41 -14.74
N ASP A 489 -2.58 -27.29 -14.04
CA ASP A 489 -2.02 -27.27 -12.69
C ASP A 489 -2.85 -28.11 -11.70
N ARG A 490 -2.14 -28.82 -10.82
CA ARG A 490 -2.68 -29.61 -9.71
C ARG A 490 -3.73 -28.87 -8.86
N CYS A 491 -3.68 -27.55 -8.74
CA CYS A 491 -4.61 -26.75 -7.95
C CYS A 491 -6.05 -26.82 -8.48
N PHE A 492 -6.21 -27.08 -9.78
CA PHE A 492 -7.51 -27.30 -10.41
C PHE A 492 -7.95 -28.77 -10.34
N ILE A 493 -7.00 -29.71 -10.36
CA ILE A 493 -7.27 -31.14 -10.31
C ILE A 493 -7.63 -31.62 -8.91
N LYS A 494 -6.98 -31.08 -7.88
CA LYS A 494 -7.21 -31.47 -6.48
C LYS A 494 -8.68 -31.33 -6.08
N ASN A 495 -9.29 -32.44 -5.64
CA ASN A 495 -10.69 -32.50 -5.22
C ASN A 495 -11.69 -32.07 -6.31
N ILE A 496 -11.36 -32.24 -7.58
CA ILE A 496 -12.18 -31.77 -8.71
C ILE A 496 -13.63 -32.29 -8.70
N THR A 497 -13.85 -33.49 -8.18
CA THR A 497 -15.19 -34.11 -8.08
C THR A 497 -16.07 -33.48 -7.00
N GLN A 498 -15.49 -32.75 -6.05
CA GLN A 498 -16.20 -32.08 -4.96
C GLN A 498 -16.34 -30.57 -5.19
N ASN A 499 -15.56 -29.99 -6.12
CA ASN A 499 -15.55 -28.57 -6.40
C ASN A 499 -16.12 -28.28 -7.81
N ASN A 500 -17.40 -27.90 -7.86
CA ASN A 500 -18.11 -27.58 -9.10
C ASN A 500 -17.47 -26.44 -9.92
N LYS A 501 -16.71 -25.54 -9.29
CA LYS A 501 -16.00 -24.48 -10.03
C LYS A 501 -14.78 -25.06 -10.74
N ASN A 502 -13.96 -25.84 -10.04
CA ASN A 502 -12.79 -26.47 -10.62
C ASN A 502 -13.18 -27.42 -11.76
N SER A 503 -14.21 -28.24 -11.57
CA SER A 503 -14.69 -29.15 -12.62
C SER A 503 -15.16 -28.41 -13.86
N ALA A 504 -15.87 -27.29 -13.71
CA ALA A 504 -16.29 -26.44 -14.83
C ALA A 504 -15.10 -25.80 -15.56
N ILE A 505 -14.11 -25.29 -14.82
CA ILE A 505 -12.89 -24.68 -15.39
C ILE A 505 -12.10 -25.72 -16.18
N VAL A 506 -11.79 -26.87 -15.59
CA VAL A 506 -11.03 -27.95 -16.26
C VAL A 506 -11.76 -28.46 -17.49
N SER A 507 -13.08 -28.66 -17.42
CA SER A 507 -13.88 -29.05 -18.58
C SER A 507 -13.84 -28.01 -19.71
N ALA A 508 -13.81 -26.73 -19.36
CA ALA A 508 -13.68 -25.65 -20.34
C ALA A 508 -12.29 -25.62 -20.97
N ILE A 509 -11.22 -25.79 -20.18
CA ILE A 509 -9.83 -25.85 -20.66
C ILE A 509 -9.63 -27.03 -21.61
N ILE A 510 -10.07 -28.24 -21.23
CA ILE A 510 -9.97 -29.44 -22.09
C ILE A 510 -10.71 -29.23 -23.41
N ARG A 511 -11.92 -28.65 -23.36
CA ARG A 511 -12.69 -28.36 -24.57
C ARG A 511 -12.00 -27.33 -25.46
N LEU A 512 -11.43 -26.27 -24.89
CA LEU A 512 -10.70 -25.25 -25.62
C LEU A 512 -9.46 -25.84 -26.30
N ALA A 513 -8.64 -26.59 -25.56
CA ALA A 513 -7.45 -27.25 -26.08
C ALA A 513 -7.78 -28.13 -27.29
N ARG A 514 -8.83 -28.96 -27.19
CA ARG A 514 -9.32 -29.79 -28.30
C ARG A 514 -9.74 -28.98 -29.52
N GLN A 515 -10.43 -27.86 -29.33
CA GLN A 515 -10.85 -26.99 -30.46
C GLN A 515 -9.65 -26.35 -31.17
N LEU A 516 -8.54 -26.19 -30.46
CA LEU A 516 -7.29 -25.64 -30.98
C LEU A 516 -6.29 -26.74 -31.38
N ASN A 517 -6.66 -28.02 -31.27
CA ASN A 517 -5.84 -29.21 -31.52
C ASN A 517 -4.59 -29.33 -30.61
N PHE A 518 -4.64 -28.78 -29.40
CA PHE A 518 -3.61 -29.02 -28.38
C PHE A 518 -3.91 -30.31 -27.62
N LYS A 519 -2.85 -31.06 -27.29
CA LYS A 519 -2.95 -32.18 -26.34
C LYS A 519 -3.02 -31.63 -24.91
N VAL A 520 -3.66 -32.35 -24.00
CA VAL A 520 -3.78 -31.93 -22.59
C VAL A 520 -3.17 -32.93 -21.64
N ILE A 521 -2.32 -32.45 -20.72
CA ILE A 521 -1.82 -33.20 -19.56
C ILE A 521 -2.48 -32.63 -18.30
N ALA A 522 -3.08 -33.48 -17.46
CA ALA A 522 -3.56 -33.07 -16.15
C ALA A 522 -2.57 -33.48 -15.05
N GLU A 523 -2.15 -32.52 -14.23
CA GLU A 523 -1.15 -32.73 -13.19
C GLU A 523 -1.73 -32.94 -11.80
N GLY A 524 -0.97 -33.61 -10.94
CA GLY A 524 -1.36 -33.83 -9.55
C GLY A 524 -2.59 -34.73 -9.40
N VAL A 525 -2.79 -35.67 -10.32
CA VAL A 525 -3.83 -36.70 -10.17
C VAL A 525 -3.42 -37.66 -9.05
N GLU A 526 -4.23 -37.76 -8.01
CA GLU A 526 -3.95 -38.59 -6.82
C GLU A 526 -4.98 -39.72 -6.62
N THR A 527 -6.17 -39.59 -7.20
CA THR A 527 -7.28 -40.53 -6.97
C THR A 527 -7.90 -41.09 -8.25
N GLN A 528 -8.49 -42.29 -8.16
CA GLN A 528 -9.26 -42.88 -9.26
C GLN A 528 -10.42 -41.98 -9.71
N LEU A 529 -11.07 -41.28 -8.78
CA LEU A 529 -12.19 -40.38 -9.08
C LEU A 529 -11.76 -39.18 -9.93
N GLU A 530 -10.57 -38.62 -9.68
CA GLU A 530 -9.98 -37.56 -10.50
C GLU A 530 -9.64 -38.09 -11.89
N GLN A 531 -9.03 -39.28 -11.99
CA GLN A 531 -8.75 -39.95 -13.25
C GLN A 531 -10.03 -40.18 -14.09
N ASP A 532 -11.07 -40.73 -13.47
CA ASP A 532 -12.34 -41.04 -14.14
C ASP A 532 -13.02 -39.78 -14.67
N PHE A 533 -13.00 -38.69 -13.89
CA PHE A 533 -13.50 -37.40 -14.33
C PHE A 533 -12.73 -36.89 -15.55
N LEU A 534 -11.39 -36.92 -15.50
CA LEU A 534 -10.54 -36.48 -16.60
C LEU A 534 -10.75 -37.33 -17.86
N ALA A 535 -10.98 -38.63 -17.70
CA ALA A 535 -11.27 -39.55 -18.81
C ALA A 535 -12.63 -39.23 -19.45
N GLN A 536 -13.64 -38.88 -18.66
CA GLN A 536 -14.96 -38.46 -19.15
C GLN A 536 -14.91 -37.14 -19.92
N GLN A 537 -14.11 -36.17 -19.44
CA GLN A 537 -13.84 -34.94 -20.19
C GLN A 537 -12.94 -35.21 -21.41
N GLY A 538 -12.21 -36.33 -21.36
CA GLY A 538 -11.27 -36.87 -22.33
C GLY A 538 -10.01 -36.03 -22.48
N CYS A 539 -9.40 -35.75 -21.34
CA CYS A 539 -7.98 -35.42 -21.25
C CYS A 539 -7.14 -36.50 -21.94
N ASP A 540 -5.99 -36.11 -22.52
CA ASP A 540 -5.14 -37.03 -23.28
C ASP A 540 -4.19 -37.79 -22.35
N PHE A 541 -3.50 -37.06 -21.47
CA PHE A 541 -2.51 -37.62 -20.56
C PHE A 541 -2.74 -37.18 -19.11
N ILE A 542 -2.18 -37.95 -18.18
CA ILE A 542 -2.19 -37.64 -16.75
C ILE A 542 -0.80 -37.82 -16.13
N GLN A 543 -0.54 -37.02 -15.11
CA GLN A 543 0.65 -37.08 -14.27
C GLN A 543 0.24 -36.86 -12.81
N GLY A 544 0.83 -37.63 -11.90
CA GLY A 544 0.55 -37.49 -10.47
C GLY A 544 0.84 -38.75 -9.68
N TYR A 545 0.66 -38.66 -8.36
CA TYR A 545 1.00 -39.74 -7.44
C TYR A 545 0.08 -40.96 -7.57
N PHE A 546 -1.06 -40.82 -8.24
CA PHE A 546 -1.87 -41.94 -8.65
C PHE A 546 -1.12 -42.92 -9.57
N ILE A 547 -0.22 -42.39 -10.43
CA ILE A 547 0.67 -43.20 -11.28
C ILE A 547 1.95 -43.54 -10.51
N SER A 548 2.72 -42.52 -10.17
CA SER A 548 3.93 -42.62 -9.34
C SER A 548 4.39 -41.23 -8.90
N PRO A 549 5.01 -41.10 -7.71
CA PRO A 549 5.89 -39.97 -7.43
C PRO A 549 7.09 -39.95 -8.40
N PRO A 550 7.85 -38.85 -8.47
CA PRO A 550 9.12 -38.80 -9.22
C PRO A 550 10.12 -39.84 -8.71
N LEU A 551 10.74 -40.59 -9.62
CA LEU A 551 11.66 -41.70 -9.32
C LEU A 551 13.08 -41.42 -9.85
N PRO A 552 14.15 -41.86 -9.18
CA PRO A 552 15.49 -41.82 -9.77
C PRO A 552 15.58 -42.74 -11.01
N PHE A 553 16.66 -42.59 -11.79
CA PHE A 553 16.86 -43.27 -13.07
C PHE A 553 16.62 -44.79 -13.01
N GLU A 554 17.22 -45.50 -12.04
CA GLU A 554 17.11 -46.95 -11.92
C GLU A 554 15.70 -47.39 -11.54
N GLU A 555 15.09 -46.73 -10.56
CA GLU A 555 13.74 -47.05 -10.08
C GLU A 555 12.69 -46.77 -11.16
N PHE A 556 12.88 -45.74 -11.99
CA PHE A 556 12.00 -45.45 -13.11
C PHE A 556 11.97 -46.61 -14.12
N CYS A 557 13.13 -47.19 -14.42
CA CYS A 557 13.23 -48.34 -15.35
C CYS A 557 12.46 -49.55 -14.81
N GLU A 558 12.62 -49.86 -13.53
CA GLU A 558 11.92 -50.97 -12.86
C GLU A 558 10.41 -50.72 -12.84
N PHE A 559 10.00 -49.52 -12.43
CA PHE A 559 8.60 -49.09 -12.42
C PHE A 559 7.95 -49.26 -13.79
N TYR A 560 8.61 -48.81 -14.87
CA TYR A 560 8.07 -48.92 -16.22
C TYR A 560 7.70 -50.36 -16.57
N TRP A 561 8.61 -51.31 -16.30
CA TRP A 561 8.38 -52.71 -16.60
C TRP A 561 7.26 -53.32 -15.77
N ASP A 562 7.18 -52.99 -14.49
CA ASP A 562 6.13 -53.53 -13.63
C ASP A 562 4.76 -52.92 -13.94
N TYR A 563 4.71 -51.62 -14.22
CA TYR A 563 3.51 -50.94 -14.69
C TYR A 563 2.99 -51.55 -16.00
N SER A 564 3.88 -51.88 -16.93
CA SER A 564 3.49 -52.49 -18.21
C SER A 564 2.84 -53.87 -18.06
N LYS A 565 3.12 -54.61 -16.98
CA LYS A 565 2.55 -55.94 -16.68
C LYS A 565 1.20 -55.87 -15.97
N LEU A 566 0.89 -54.75 -15.33
CA LEU A 566 -0.34 -54.53 -14.55
C LEU A 566 -1.55 -54.11 -15.41
N LYS A 567 -1.36 -53.99 -16.74
CA LYS A 567 -2.36 -53.56 -17.71
C LYS A 567 -3.56 -54.51 -17.83
#